data_AF-T0SKY5-F1
#
_entry.id   AF-T0SKY5-F1
#
_cell.length_a   1.000
_cell.length_b   1.000
_cell.length_c   1.000
_cell.angle_alpha   90.00
_cell.angle_beta   90.00
_cell.angle_gamma   90.00
#
_symmetry.space_group_name_H-M   'P 1'
#
loop_
_entity.id
_entity.type
_entity.pdbx_description
1 polymer ?
#
loop_
_entity_poly.entity_id
_entity_poly.type
_entity_poly.pdbx_seq_one_letter_code
_entity_poly.pdbx_strand_id
1 'polypeptide(L)'
;MKIPILEEIKITTLDMSELRALFTKFKVGNTPCYTDLSNLSAERLIEVTTVLELVLNDMNISPKFPYPYYLITPHLEVNTFFPLLKSVERIPNYFKIESKRVTNKEQKILDKIEVICSQIQNQEVQSRLEEYRMSILPQRFIKSLAKEGMFLEKVLKQLSGES
;
A
#
# COMPACT_ATOMS: atom_id res chain seq x y z
N MET A 1 -10.27 -7.15 7.31
CA MET A 1 -10.44 -5.78 6.74
C MET A 1 -11.85 -5.51 6.19
N LYS A 2 -12.41 -4.29 6.35
CA LYS A 2 -13.65 -3.84 5.67
C LYS A 2 -13.31 -3.49 4.21
N ILE A 3 -14.15 -3.89 3.26
CA ILE A 3 -14.01 -3.46 1.86
C ILE A 3 -14.15 -1.93 1.83
N PRO A 4 -13.23 -1.20 1.17
CA PRO A 4 -13.33 0.25 1.03
C PRO A 4 -14.63 0.60 0.29
N ILE A 5 -15.51 1.30 0.98
CA ILE A 5 -16.77 1.78 0.41
C ILE A 5 -16.49 3.14 -0.23
N LEU A 6 -17.10 3.39 -1.38
CA LEU A 6 -17.05 4.71 -2.01
C LEU A 6 -17.72 5.75 -1.10
N GLU A 7 -16.97 6.77 -0.71
CA GLU A 7 -17.47 7.86 0.14
C GLU A 7 -17.60 9.18 -0.62
N GLU A 8 -18.71 9.89 -0.40
CA GLU A 8 -18.91 11.25 -0.93
C GLU A 8 -18.29 12.28 0.02
N ILE A 9 -17.42 13.13 -0.52
CA ILE A 9 -16.82 14.27 0.17
C ILE A 9 -17.47 15.54 -0.34
N LYS A 10 -18.15 16.28 0.55
CA LYS A 10 -18.70 17.59 0.27
C LYS A 10 -17.71 18.68 0.65
N ILE A 11 -17.29 19.47 -0.33
CA ILE A 11 -16.37 20.59 -0.11
C ILE A 11 -17.18 21.83 0.23
N THR A 12 -17.06 22.30 1.46
CA THR A 12 -17.74 23.52 1.95
C THR A 12 -16.84 24.74 1.95
N THR A 13 -15.52 24.54 2.03
CA THR A 13 -14.52 25.60 2.15
C THR A 13 -13.31 25.32 1.28
N LEU A 14 -12.60 26.38 0.88
CA LEU A 14 -11.35 26.30 0.11
C LEU A 14 -10.12 26.67 0.96
N ASP A 15 -10.28 26.70 2.27
CA ASP A 15 -9.15 26.87 3.17
C ASP A 15 -8.33 25.58 3.22
N MET A 16 -7.01 25.72 3.05
CA MET A 16 -6.09 24.58 2.95
C MET A 16 -6.06 23.74 4.24
N SER A 17 -6.14 24.40 5.40
CA SER A 17 -6.09 23.72 6.71
C SER A 17 -7.37 22.91 6.96
N GLU A 18 -8.53 23.49 6.65
CA GLU A 18 -9.81 22.79 6.75
C GLU A 18 -9.93 21.63 5.77
N LEU A 19 -9.47 21.80 4.52
CA LEU A 19 -9.44 20.74 3.51
C LEU A 19 -8.53 19.58 3.95
N ARG A 20 -7.36 19.86 4.53
CA ARG A 20 -6.47 18.84 5.09
C ARG A 20 -7.13 18.06 6.22
N ALA A 21 -7.82 18.75 7.13
CA ALA A 21 -8.55 18.11 8.22
C ALA A 21 -9.68 17.22 7.68
N LEU A 22 -10.40 17.69 6.66
CA LEU A 22 -11.45 16.96 5.98
C LEU A 22 -10.89 15.70 5.30
N PHE A 23 -9.84 15.82 4.49
CA PHE A 23 -9.21 14.68 3.81
C PHE A 23 -8.66 13.64 4.77
N THR A 24 -8.11 14.08 5.90
CA THR A 24 -7.66 13.18 6.97
C THR A 24 -8.85 12.43 7.60
N LYS A 25 -9.96 13.12 7.86
CA LYS A 25 -11.19 12.54 8.42
C LYS A 25 -11.78 11.46 7.51
N PHE A 26 -11.85 11.73 6.21
CA PHE A 26 -12.36 10.79 5.20
C PHE A 26 -11.30 9.80 4.70
N LYS A 27 -10.08 9.83 5.27
CA LYS A 27 -8.98 8.92 4.93
C LYS A 27 -8.67 8.87 3.43
N VAL A 28 -8.72 10.03 2.78
CA VAL A 28 -8.42 10.17 1.35
C VAL A 28 -7.08 9.51 1.03
N GLY A 29 -7.04 8.75 -0.06
CA GLY A 29 -5.89 7.91 -0.44
C GLY A 29 -5.96 6.48 0.09
N ASN A 30 -6.63 6.23 1.23
CA ASN A 30 -6.84 4.87 1.77
C ASN A 30 -8.22 4.29 1.46
N THR A 31 -9.15 5.13 1.01
CA THR A 31 -10.50 4.77 0.57
C THR A 31 -10.83 5.49 -0.74
N PRO A 32 -11.66 4.87 -1.60
CA PRO A 32 -12.15 5.52 -2.81
C PRO A 32 -13.14 6.61 -2.42
N CYS A 33 -12.91 7.82 -2.92
CA CYS A 33 -13.74 8.97 -2.61
C CYS A 33 -14.21 9.66 -3.89
N TYR A 34 -15.29 10.43 -3.79
CA TYR A 34 -15.67 11.35 -4.86
C TYR A 34 -16.22 12.65 -4.31
N THR A 35 -16.12 13.71 -5.11
CA THR A 35 -16.81 14.97 -4.86
C THR A 35 -17.65 15.34 -6.06
N ASP A 36 -18.89 15.72 -5.81
CA ASP A 36 -19.75 16.29 -6.84
C ASP A 36 -19.51 17.78 -7.00
N LEU A 37 -18.99 18.16 -8.17
CA LEU A 37 -18.73 19.54 -8.59
C LEU A 37 -19.60 19.92 -9.80
N SER A 38 -20.67 19.17 -10.07
CA SER A 38 -21.49 19.35 -11.28
C SER A 38 -22.17 20.72 -11.38
N ASN A 39 -22.34 21.39 -10.24
CA ASN A 39 -22.98 22.71 -10.14
C ASN A 39 -22.00 23.88 -10.33
N LEU A 40 -20.70 23.62 -10.49
CA LEU A 40 -19.69 24.68 -10.65
C LEU A 40 -19.51 25.04 -12.13
N SER A 41 -19.26 26.32 -12.38
CA SER A 41 -18.80 26.79 -13.69
C SER A 41 -17.37 26.29 -13.98
N ALA A 42 -16.99 26.25 -15.27
CA ALA A 42 -15.65 25.81 -15.68
C ALA A 42 -14.52 26.63 -15.03
N GLU A 43 -14.69 27.95 -14.88
CA GLU A 43 -13.70 28.83 -14.24
C GLU A 43 -13.55 28.48 -12.75
N ARG A 44 -14.66 28.36 -12.03
CA ARG A 44 -14.63 28.02 -10.61
C ARG A 44 -14.11 26.61 -10.37
N LEU A 45 -14.38 25.69 -11.28
CA LEU A 45 -13.86 24.33 -11.24
C LEU A 45 -12.33 24.32 -11.29
N ILE A 46 -11.71 25.13 -12.16
CA ILE A 46 -10.25 25.24 -12.23
C ILE A 46 -9.69 25.69 -10.89
N GLU A 47 -10.22 26.76 -10.30
CA GLU A 47 -9.78 27.26 -9.00
C GLU A 47 -9.88 26.19 -7.90
N VAL A 48 -11.02 25.51 -7.81
CA VAL A 48 -11.25 24.44 -6.82
C VAL A 48 -10.27 23.29 -7.06
N THR A 49 -10.13 22.81 -8.29
CA THR A 49 -9.21 21.70 -8.60
C THR A 49 -7.76 22.04 -8.27
N THR A 50 -7.30 23.25 -8.56
CA THR A 50 -5.94 23.70 -8.23
C THR A 50 -5.71 23.66 -6.72
N VAL A 51 -6.66 24.16 -5.92
CA VAL A 51 -6.56 24.13 -4.45
C VAL A 51 -6.50 22.68 -3.94
N LEU A 52 -7.36 21.79 -4.46
CA LEU A 52 -7.37 20.39 -4.04
C LEU A 52 -6.08 19.66 -4.41
N GLU A 53 -5.51 19.95 -5.59
CA GLU A 53 -4.21 19.40 -6.01
C GLU A 53 -3.08 19.85 -5.08
N LEU A 54 -3.08 21.13 -4.69
CA LEU A 54 -2.10 21.66 -3.73
C LEU A 54 -2.20 20.94 -2.38
N VAL A 55 -3.41 20.74 -1.86
CA VAL A 55 -3.61 20.03 -0.58
C VAL A 55 -3.13 18.58 -0.68
N LEU A 56 -3.49 17.85 -1.74
CA LEU A 56 -3.07 16.45 -1.90
C LEU A 56 -1.56 16.31 -2.07
N ASN A 57 -0.94 17.21 -2.84
CA ASN A 57 0.52 17.23 -2.99
C ASN A 57 1.23 17.50 -1.65
N ASP A 58 0.71 18.44 -0.86
CA ASP A 58 1.23 18.78 0.47
C ASP A 58 1.03 17.63 1.50
N MET A 59 0.02 16.79 1.29
CA MET A 59 -0.18 15.54 2.05
C MET A 59 0.59 14.34 1.47
N ASN A 60 1.28 14.50 0.34
CA ASN A 60 1.93 13.44 -0.42
C ASN A 60 0.98 12.28 -0.80
N ILE A 61 -0.24 12.62 -1.21
CA ILE A 61 -1.29 11.68 -1.61
C ILE A 61 -1.53 11.80 -3.11
N SER A 62 -1.57 10.68 -3.82
CA SER A 62 -1.98 10.66 -5.22
C SER A 62 -3.50 10.60 -5.35
N PRO A 63 -4.14 11.40 -6.23
CA PRO A 63 -5.58 11.28 -6.49
C PRO A 63 -5.95 10.01 -7.27
N LYS A 64 -4.98 9.22 -7.74
CA LYS A 64 -5.20 8.00 -8.53
C LYS A 64 -4.90 6.72 -7.74
N PHE A 65 -3.98 6.78 -6.78
CA PHE A 65 -3.46 5.59 -6.08
C PHE A 65 -3.24 5.85 -4.59
N PRO A 66 -3.39 4.82 -3.72
CA PRO A 66 -3.85 3.46 -4.03
C PRO A 66 -5.36 3.35 -4.27
N TYR A 67 -6.14 4.35 -3.85
CA TYR A 67 -7.55 4.49 -4.20
C TYR A 67 -7.83 5.83 -4.88
N PRO A 68 -8.69 5.87 -5.90
CA PRO A 68 -8.96 7.06 -6.67
C PRO A 68 -9.87 8.04 -5.91
N TYR A 69 -9.59 9.33 -6.09
CA TYR A 69 -10.49 10.43 -5.77
C TYR A 69 -11.13 10.93 -7.07
N TYR A 70 -12.42 10.66 -7.29
CA TYR A 70 -13.14 11.12 -8.47
C TYR A 70 -13.72 12.53 -8.29
N LEU A 71 -13.67 13.33 -9.36
CA LEU A 71 -14.43 14.59 -9.43
C LEU A 71 -15.56 14.43 -10.45
N ILE A 72 -16.79 14.70 -10.01
CA ILE A 72 -17.97 14.66 -10.88
C ILE A 72 -18.22 16.05 -11.42
N THR A 73 -18.17 16.20 -12.74
CA THR A 73 -18.35 17.49 -13.42
C THR A 73 -18.79 17.31 -14.87
N PRO A 74 -19.66 18.18 -15.40
CA PRO A 74 -19.96 18.20 -16.83
C PRO A 74 -18.75 18.67 -17.67
N HIS A 75 -17.80 19.39 -17.07
CA HIS A 75 -16.64 20.00 -17.73
C HIS A 75 -15.41 19.07 -17.67
N LEU A 76 -15.32 18.10 -18.59
CA LEU A 76 -14.22 17.11 -18.63
C LEU A 76 -12.91 17.63 -19.24
N GLU A 77 -12.91 18.82 -19.82
CA GLU A 77 -11.74 19.38 -20.53
C GLU A 77 -10.73 20.05 -19.58
N VAL A 78 -11.03 20.10 -18.28
CA VAL A 78 -10.14 20.68 -17.27
C VAL A 78 -8.88 19.82 -17.14
N ASN A 79 -7.72 20.47 -17.26
CA ASN A 79 -6.44 19.82 -17.03
C ASN A 79 -6.22 19.63 -15.53
N THR A 80 -6.28 18.38 -15.07
CA THR A 80 -6.14 18.05 -13.66
C THR A 80 -5.58 16.63 -13.46
N PHE A 81 -4.93 16.39 -12.33
CA PHE A 81 -4.48 15.06 -11.92
C PHE A 81 -5.63 14.16 -11.44
N PHE A 82 -6.79 14.73 -11.14
CA PHE A 82 -7.96 13.98 -10.69
C PHE A 82 -8.64 13.22 -11.84
N PRO A 83 -9.09 11.97 -11.62
CA PRO A 83 -10.00 11.31 -12.55
C PRO A 83 -11.37 12.00 -12.59
N LEU A 84 -11.69 12.60 -13.74
CA LEU A 84 -12.96 13.30 -13.99
C LEU A 84 -14.04 12.37 -14.55
N LEU A 85 -15.27 12.50 -14.07
CA LEU A 85 -16.43 11.74 -14.56
C LEU A 85 -17.65 12.67 -14.74
N LYS A 86 -18.51 12.40 -15.73
CA LYS A 86 -19.72 13.21 -15.96
C LYS A 86 -20.83 13.01 -14.93
N SER A 87 -20.86 11.83 -14.30
CA SER A 87 -21.89 11.45 -13.36
C SER A 87 -21.37 10.38 -12.40
N VAL A 88 -21.97 10.30 -11.21
CA VAL A 88 -21.68 9.28 -10.18
C VAL A 88 -21.89 7.86 -10.74
N GLU A 89 -22.84 7.69 -11.66
CA GLU A 89 -23.12 6.42 -12.34
C GLU A 89 -21.92 5.87 -13.14
N ARG A 90 -21.02 6.74 -13.60
CA ARG A 90 -19.81 6.32 -14.32
C ARG A 90 -18.67 5.86 -13.41
N ILE A 91 -18.79 6.04 -12.10
CA ILE A 91 -17.80 5.50 -11.15
C ILE A 91 -17.80 3.96 -11.29
N PRO A 92 -16.63 3.31 -11.36
CA PRO A 92 -16.56 1.88 -11.55
C PRO A 92 -17.32 1.07 -10.49
N ASN A 93 -18.06 0.07 -10.96
CA ASN A 93 -19.02 -0.67 -10.12
C ASN A 93 -18.37 -1.47 -8.99
N TYR A 94 -17.09 -1.80 -9.09
CA TYR A 94 -16.38 -2.53 -8.03
C TYR A 94 -16.24 -1.74 -6.72
N PHE A 95 -16.42 -0.41 -6.75
CA PHE A 95 -16.52 0.43 -5.55
C PHE A 95 -17.96 0.66 -5.06
N LYS A 96 -18.96 0.30 -5.86
CA LYS A 96 -20.40 0.53 -5.60
C LYS A 96 -21.11 -0.66 -4.95
N ILE A 97 -20.45 -1.81 -4.90
CA ILE A 97 -21.05 -3.03 -4.35
C ILE A 97 -21.00 -2.92 -2.83
N GLU A 98 -22.16 -2.79 -2.19
CA GLU A 98 -22.31 -3.14 -0.78
C GLU A 98 -21.74 -4.55 -0.63
N SER A 99 -20.68 -4.67 0.16
CA SER A 99 -19.96 -5.93 0.34
C SER A 99 -20.95 -7.06 0.58
N LYS A 100 -21.07 -7.99 -0.37
CA LYS A 100 -21.65 -9.30 -0.05
C LYS A 100 -20.93 -9.77 1.21
N ARG A 101 -21.68 -10.20 2.24
CA ARG A 101 -21.08 -10.79 3.44
C ARG A 101 -20.09 -11.83 2.95
N VAL A 102 -18.82 -11.59 3.28
CA VAL A 102 -17.70 -12.44 2.91
C VAL A 102 -18.06 -13.86 3.34
N THR A 103 -18.05 -14.82 2.43
CA THR A 103 -18.34 -16.19 2.80
C THR A 103 -17.25 -16.70 3.74
N ASN A 104 -17.56 -17.67 4.62
CA ASN A 104 -16.56 -18.20 5.57
C ASN A 104 -15.27 -18.70 4.88
N LYS A 105 -15.34 -19.11 3.61
CA LYS A 105 -14.16 -19.50 2.82
C LYS A 105 -13.32 -18.28 2.43
N GLU A 106 -13.95 -17.25 1.90
CA GLU A 106 -13.29 -15.99 1.51
C GLU A 106 -12.70 -15.27 2.72
N GLN A 107 -13.39 -15.29 3.87
CA GLN A 107 -12.89 -14.69 5.10
C GLN A 107 -11.60 -15.37 5.56
N LYS A 108 -11.55 -16.70 5.53
CA LYS A 108 -10.32 -17.46 5.86
C LYS A 108 -9.16 -17.16 4.91
N ILE A 109 -9.45 -16.95 3.62
CA ILE A 109 -8.43 -16.56 2.63
C ILE A 109 -7.93 -15.14 2.94
N LEU A 110 -8.83 -14.22 3.23
CA LEU A 110 -8.53 -12.85 3.62
C LEU A 110 -7.68 -12.78 4.89
N ASP A 111 -8.06 -13.51 5.94
CA ASP A 111 -7.30 -13.56 7.19
C ASP A 111 -5.87 -14.08 6.93
N LYS A 112 -5.73 -15.07 6.05
CA LYS A 112 -4.42 -15.59 5.63
C LYS A 112 -3.60 -14.54 4.87
N ILE A 113 -4.22 -13.80 3.96
CA ILE A 113 -3.56 -12.71 3.22
C ILE A 113 -3.12 -11.60 4.19
N GLU A 114 -3.97 -11.21 5.14
CA GLU A 114 -3.68 -10.18 6.13
C GLU A 114 -2.46 -10.56 7.00
N VAL A 115 -2.40 -11.82 7.47
CA VAL A 115 -1.23 -12.35 8.17
C VAL A 115 0.02 -12.31 7.29
N ILE A 116 -0.07 -12.75 6.03
CA ILE A 116 1.06 -12.73 5.10
C ILE A 116 1.54 -11.29 4.84
N CYS A 117 0.64 -10.35 4.56
CA CYS A 117 0.98 -8.95 4.35
C CYS A 117 1.59 -8.31 5.60
N SER A 118 1.13 -8.66 6.81
CA SER A 118 1.75 -8.18 8.05
C SER A 118 3.17 -8.69 8.26
N GLN A 119 3.51 -9.85 7.69
CA GLN A 119 4.84 -10.43 7.71
C GLN A 119 5.75 -9.89 6.60
N ILE A 120 5.17 -9.38 5.50
CA ILE A 120 5.88 -8.67 4.44
C ILE A 120 6.16 -7.25 4.92
N GLN A 121 7.22 -7.11 5.70
CA GLN A 121 7.82 -5.82 5.99
C GLN A 121 8.88 -5.54 4.93
N ASN A 122 8.94 -4.30 4.43
CA ASN A 122 10.10 -3.80 3.70
C ASN A 122 11.26 -3.69 4.68
N GLN A 123 11.88 -4.83 4.99
CA GLN A 123 13.07 -4.88 5.81
C GLN A 123 14.22 -4.24 5.03
N GLU A 124 15.00 -3.44 5.74
CA GLU A 124 16.17 -2.79 5.17
C GLU A 124 17.14 -3.86 4.65
N VAL A 125 17.49 -3.78 3.36
CA VAL A 125 18.35 -4.75 2.68
C VAL A 125 19.68 -4.93 3.42
N GLN A 126 20.21 -3.86 4.02
CA GLN A 126 21.46 -3.91 4.78
C GLN A 126 21.32 -4.73 6.06
N SER A 127 20.26 -4.54 6.83
CA SER A 127 19.96 -5.34 8.03
C SER A 127 19.88 -6.84 7.70
N ARG A 128 19.26 -7.20 6.55
CA ARG A 128 19.22 -8.59 6.08
C ARG A 128 20.57 -9.14 5.64
N LEU A 129 21.38 -8.33 4.96
CA LEU A 129 22.73 -8.72 4.54
C LEU A 129 23.66 -8.94 5.73
N GLU A 130 23.53 -8.14 6.79
CA GLU A 130 24.25 -8.34 8.05
C GLU A 130 23.84 -9.63 8.75
N GLU A 131 22.53 -9.87 8.91
CA GLU A 131 22.00 -11.11 9.47
C GLU A 131 22.50 -12.34 8.70
N TYR A 132 22.52 -12.24 7.36
CA TYR A 132 23.05 -13.28 6.48
C TYR A 132 24.56 -13.52 6.69
N ARG A 133 25.35 -12.44 6.76
CA ARG A 133 26.80 -12.51 7.05
C ARG A 133 27.09 -13.15 8.40
N MET A 134 26.34 -12.75 9.43
CA MET A 134 26.48 -13.26 10.79
C MET A 134 26.11 -14.74 10.90
N SER A 135 25.22 -15.26 10.04
CA SER A 135 24.88 -16.69 10.03
C SER A 135 25.87 -17.55 9.21
N ILE A 136 26.35 -17.06 8.07
CA ILE A 136 27.19 -17.84 7.14
C ILE A 136 28.62 -18.01 7.63
N LEU A 137 29.21 -16.98 8.22
CA LEU A 137 30.62 -17.03 8.61
C LEU A 137 30.89 -18.10 9.69
N PRO A 138 30.10 -18.20 10.77
CA PRO A 138 30.23 -19.29 11.75
C PRO A 138 29.99 -20.66 11.13
N GLN A 139 29.01 -20.80 10.23
CA GLN A 139 28.73 -22.09 9.58
C GLN A 139 29.88 -22.56 8.68
N ARG A 140 30.52 -21.65 7.95
CA ARG A 140 31.72 -21.97 7.14
C ARG A 140 32.89 -22.39 8.02
N PHE A 141 33.06 -21.72 9.16
CA PHE A 141 34.10 -22.05 10.14
C PHE A 141 33.86 -23.42 10.80
N ILE A 142 32.63 -23.69 11.26
CA ILE A 142 32.24 -25.01 11.79
C ILE A 142 32.46 -26.09 10.75
N LYS A 143 32.10 -25.84 9.48
CA LYS A 143 32.30 -26.79 8.39
C LYS A 143 33.79 -27.09 8.13
N SER A 144 34.69 -26.11 8.25
CA SER A 144 36.13 -26.35 8.09
C SER A 144 36.67 -27.17 9.24
N LEU A 145 36.33 -26.80 10.49
CA LEU A 145 36.75 -27.53 11.69
C LEU A 145 36.24 -28.97 11.69
N ALA A 146 34.99 -29.20 11.27
CA ALA A 146 34.44 -30.55 11.17
C ALA A 146 35.19 -31.42 10.14
N LYS A 147 35.58 -30.84 8.99
CA LYS A 147 36.40 -31.54 8.00
C LYS A 147 37.79 -31.87 8.52
N GLU A 148 38.42 -30.92 9.21
CA GLU A 148 39.73 -31.12 9.82
C GLU A 148 39.69 -32.17 10.92
N GLY A 149 38.67 -32.14 11.79
CA GLY A 149 38.42 -33.16 12.81
C GLY A 149 38.24 -34.55 12.21
N MET A 150 37.40 -34.70 11.18
CA MET A 150 37.23 -35.98 10.49
C MET A 150 38.54 -36.49 9.87
N PHE A 151 39.36 -35.59 9.32
CA PHE A 151 40.66 -35.95 8.76
C PHE A 151 41.61 -36.46 9.86
N LEU A 152 41.70 -35.75 10.98
CA LEU A 152 42.55 -36.13 12.11
C LEU A 152 42.11 -37.45 12.74
N GLU A 153 40.80 -37.67 12.89
CA GLU A 153 40.25 -38.97 13.33
C GLU A 153 40.65 -40.10 12.38
N LYS A 154 40.60 -39.86 11.07
CA LYS A 154 41.01 -40.85 10.07
C LYS A 154 42.50 -41.19 10.18
N VAL A 155 43.36 -40.19 10.39
CA VAL A 155 44.79 -40.38 10.60
C VAL A 155 45.06 -41.15 11.89
N LEU A 156 44.35 -40.82 12.98
CA LEU A 156 44.46 -41.52 14.25
C LEU A 156 44.07 -42.99 14.14
N LYS A 157 42.96 -43.32 13.47
CA LYS A 157 42.54 -44.71 13.21
C LYS A 157 43.58 -45.49 12.41
N GLN A 158 44.20 -44.85 11.42
CA GLN A 158 45.28 -45.46 10.64
C GLN A 158 46.53 -45.72 11.48
N LEU A 159 46.85 -44.85 12.45
CA LEU A 159 47.99 -45.00 13.35
C LEU A 159 47.74 -46.01 14.48
N SER A 160 46.49 -46.15 14.96
CA SER A 160 46.11 -47.11 16.00
C SER A 160 45.91 -48.54 15.49
N GLY A 161 45.95 -48.77 14.17
CA GLY A 161 45.81 -50.09 13.56
C GLY A 161 44.37 -50.63 13.52
N GLU A 162 43.39 -49.81 13.89
CA GLU A 162 41.97 -50.13 13.78
C GLU A 162 41.49 -49.80 12.37
N SER A 163 41.49 -50.81 11.50
CA SER A 163 40.92 -50.75 10.14
C SER A 163 39.42 -51.00 10.14
#